data_AF-H3GPH5-F1
#
_entry.id   AF-H3GPH5-F1
#
_cell.length_a   1.000
_cell.length_b   1.000
_cell.length_c   1.000
_cell.angle_alpha   90.00
_cell.angle_beta   90.00
_cell.angle_gamma   90.00
#
_symmetry.space_group_name_H-M   'P 1'
#
loop_
_entity.id
_entity.type
_entity.pdbx_description
1 polymer ?
#
loop_
_entity_poly.entity_id
_entity_poly.type
_entity_poly.pdbx_seq_one_letter_code
_entity_poly.pdbx_strand_id
1 'polypeptide(L)'
;MDVKEELEALQLGESEDVAMEDADTGVVTLDKVSLLQESVDKTALSMFNALRLLPAATGDDAKQQETKDAITTLANDVLKMVQETDALIDDLPGLDKTEAEQMEELRRLQIQSEEEAQTLRQVAEEAEPPTTASLHFTWLENGVTFEFALRDNILLTLNHLMRQFTASVILLTAIFACFSSFATAWYGTVKFYADVEFEGATYPWGISKTQRCYNLSCWDNRASSVKWEGLPTSGSFSGKSRIAFFTGKDCTGDSRDWPTDGYINDKKGNYPMDFTLDGINDGISSFIVWETSKRITSGKDTPCPWGTS
;
A
#
# COMPACT_ATOMS: atom_id res chain seq x y z
N MET A 1 -20.66 -7.90 -57.77
CA MET A 1 -20.53 -9.18 -58.48
C MET A 1 -19.15 -9.74 -58.17
N ASP A 2 -18.90 -10.11 -56.93
CA ASP A 2 -19.47 -11.23 -56.16
C ASP A 2 -18.83 -12.58 -56.49
N VAL A 3 -18.17 -13.10 -55.46
CA VAL A 3 -18.35 -14.45 -54.90
C VAL A 3 -18.31 -15.59 -55.92
N LYS A 4 -17.15 -16.26 -56.00
CA LYS A 4 -16.98 -17.72 -56.00
C LYS A 4 -15.61 -18.09 -56.57
N GLU A 5 -14.65 -18.30 -55.70
CA GLU A 5 -13.72 -19.41 -55.89
C GLU A 5 -13.38 -19.95 -54.51
N GLU A 6 -14.44 -20.50 -53.90
CA GLU A 6 -14.36 -21.32 -52.71
C GLU A 6 -14.28 -22.77 -53.19
N LEU A 7 -13.42 -23.52 -52.51
CA LEU A 7 -13.68 -24.88 -52.03
C LEU A 7 -13.19 -26.08 -52.88
N GLU A 8 -12.42 -26.91 -52.15
CA GLU A 8 -12.17 -28.37 -52.29
C GLU A 8 -11.02 -28.76 -53.24
N ALA A 9 -9.96 -29.47 -52.84
CA ALA A 9 -9.74 -30.42 -51.75
C ALA A 9 -8.20 -30.54 -51.51
N LEU A 10 -7.69 -30.84 -50.31
CA LEU A 10 -7.64 -32.20 -49.77
C LEU A 10 -7.15 -32.15 -48.31
N GLN A 11 -7.92 -32.81 -47.44
CA GLN A 11 -7.54 -33.23 -46.10
C GLN A 11 -6.62 -34.46 -46.15
N LEU A 12 -5.72 -34.55 -45.16
CA LEU A 12 -5.19 -35.74 -44.45
C LEU A 12 -3.98 -35.21 -43.65
N GLY A 13 -3.95 -35.15 -42.33
CA GLY A 13 -4.39 -36.15 -41.37
C GLY A 13 -3.14 -36.64 -40.63
N GLU A 14 -3.22 -36.68 -39.30
CA GLU A 14 -2.37 -37.43 -38.36
C GLU A 14 -1.37 -36.63 -37.50
N SER A 15 -1.40 -37.04 -36.23
CA SER A 15 -0.94 -36.47 -34.97
C SER A 15 0.57 -36.46 -34.75
N GLU A 16 1.06 -35.48 -33.99
CA GLU A 16 2.03 -35.74 -32.92
C GLU A 16 1.98 -34.63 -31.85
N ASP A 17 1.81 -35.06 -30.61
CA ASP A 17 1.82 -34.26 -29.40
C ASP A 17 3.21 -33.67 -29.14
N VAL A 18 3.34 -32.35 -29.02
CA VAL A 18 4.38 -31.72 -28.20
C VAL A 18 3.75 -30.52 -27.50
N ALA A 19 3.69 -30.63 -26.17
CA ALA A 19 3.22 -29.60 -25.25
C ALA A 19 3.91 -28.26 -25.51
N MET A 20 3.11 -27.23 -25.75
CA MET A 20 3.54 -25.86 -25.58
C MET A 20 2.82 -25.36 -24.33
N GLU A 21 3.58 -25.33 -23.24
CA GLU A 21 3.21 -24.78 -21.95
C GLU A 21 2.57 -23.40 -22.14
N ASP A 22 1.51 -23.15 -21.37
CA ASP A 22 0.81 -21.87 -21.27
C ASP A 22 1.82 -20.73 -21.20
N ALA A 23 1.93 -19.97 -22.30
CA ALA A 23 2.37 -18.60 -22.24
C ALA A 23 1.25 -17.84 -21.52
N ASP A 24 1.33 -17.84 -20.19
CA ASP A 24 0.56 -17.02 -19.27
C ASP A 24 0.68 -15.58 -19.74
N THR A 25 -0.31 -15.14 -20.52
CA THR A 25 -0.53 -13.74 -20.83
C THR A 25 -0.72 -13.06 -19.49
N GLY A 26 0.32 -12.33 -19.05
CA GLY A 26 0.37 -11.53 -17.83
C GLY A 26 -0.71 -10.44 -17.79
N VAL A 27 -1.96 -10.84 -17.72
CA VAL A 27 -3.05 -10.09 -17.14
C VAL A 27 -2.81 -10.19 -15.65
N VAL A 28 -2.13 -9.17 -15.11
CA VAL A 28 -2.00 -8.93 -13.68
C VAL A 28 -3.38 -9.17 -13.06
N THR A 29 -3.50 -10.25 -12.29
CA THR A 29 -4.77 -10.71 -11.70
C THR A 29 -5.18 -9.83 -10.52
N LEU A 30 -5.38 -8.54 -10.79
CA LEU A 30 -6.03 -7.59 -9.88
C LEU A 30 -7.47 -8.04 -9.56
N ASP A 31 -8.03 -8.84 -10.46
CA ASP A 31 -9.35 -9.45 -10.34
C ASP A 31 -9.42 -10.45 -9.17
N LYS A 32 -8.38 -11.26 -8.90
CA LYS A 32 -8.37 -12.21 -7.78
C LYS A 32 -8.37 -11.52 -6.41
N VAL A 33 -7.64 -10.41 -6.27
CA VAL A 33 -7.66 -9.59 -5.04
C VAL A 33 -9.03 -8.95 -4.85
N SER A 34 -9.68 -8.54 -5.94
CA SER A 34 -11.05 -7.99 -5.90
C SER A 34 -12.09 -9.05 -5.53
N LEU A 35 -11.94 -10.28 -6.06
CA LEU A 35 -12.75 -11.45 -5.67
C LEU A 35 -12.55 -11.85 -4.20
N LEU A 36 -11.32 -11.73 -3.69
CA LEU A 36 -11.03 -11.92 -2.26
C LEU A 36 -11.67 -10.85 -1.39
N GLN A 37 -11.61 -9.58 -1.79
CA GLN A 37 -12.30 -8.50 -1.08
C GLN A 37 -13.82 -8.73 -1.03
N GLU A 38 -14.43 -9.14 -2.14
CA GLU A 38 -15.86 -9.47 -2.19
C GLU A 38 -16.21 -10.70 -1.32
N SER A 39 -15.36 -11.72 -1.30
CA SER A 39 -15.53 -12.91 -0.44
C SER A 39 -15.49 -12.55 1.05
N VAL A 40 -14.54 -11.71 1.46
CA VAL A 40 -14.40 -11.24 2.85
C VAL A 40 -15.60 -10.40 3.27
N ASP A 41 -16.08 -9.49 2.42
CA ASP A 41 -17.25 -8.66 2.70
C ASP A 41 -18.53 -9.49 2.82
N LYS A 42 -18.70 -10.49 1.96
CA LYS A 42 -19.82 -11.44 2.03
C LYS A 42 -19.77 -12.29 3.29
N THR A 43 -18.57 -12.67 3.75
CA THR A 43 -18.36 -13.40 5.01
C THR A 43 -18.75 -12.53 6.21
N ALA A 44 -18.31 -11.27 6.25
CA ALA A 44 -18.64 -10.35 7.33
C ALA A 44 -20.17 -10.10 7.41
N LEU A 45 -20.83 -9.95 6.27
CA LEU A 45 -22.28 -9.77 6.18
C LEU A 45 -23.05 -11.02 6.63
N SER A 46 -22.59 -12.21 6.22
CA SER A 46 -23.16 -13.49 6.66
C SER A 46 -23.03 -13.67 8.17
N MET A 47 -21.86 -13.34 8.74
CA MET A 47 -21.60 -13.45 10.17
C MET A 47 -22.38 -12.42 11.00
N PHE A 48 -22.59 -11.22 10.47
CA PHE A 48 -23.43 -10.21 11.11
C PHE A 48 -24.92 -10.60 11.11
N ASN A 49 -25.41 -11.12 9.98
CA ASN A 49 -26.75 -11.68 9.89
C ASN A 49 -26.92 -12.91 10.80
N ALA A 50 -25.88 -13.73 10.96
CA ALA A 50 -25.84 -14.86 11.88
C ALA A 50 -26.07 -14.40 13.33
N LEU A 51 -25.30 -13.42 13.80
CA LEU A 51 -25.40 -12.89 15.16
C LEU A 51 -26.78 -12.29 15.44
N ARG A 52 -27.44 -11.74 14.41
CA ARG A 52 -28.79 -11.18 14.51
C ARG A 52 -29.89 -12.24 14.48
N LEU A 53 -29.67 -13.38 13.84
CA LEU A 53 -30.62 -14.49 13.76
C LEU A 53 -30.55 -15.43 14.98
N LEU A 54 -29.51 -15.32 15.81
CA LEU A 54 -29.45 -16.02 17.09
C LEU A 54 -30.54 -15.46 18.04
N PRO A 55 -31.53 -16.27 18.45
CA PRO A 55 -32.52 -15.81 19.40
C PRO A 55 -31.86 -15.58 20.76
N ALA A 56 -32.10 -14.42 21.37
CA ALA A 56 -31.89 -14.26 22.80
C ALA A 56 -32.72 -15.34 23.50
N ALA A 57 -32.07 -16.23 24.24
CA ALA A 57 -32.66 -17.44 24.80
C ALA A 57 -33.91 -17.13 25.64
N THR A 58 -35.10 -17.24 25.03
CA THR A 58 -36.38 -17.30 25.74
C THR A 58 -36.97 -18.67 25.46
N GLY A 59 -37.05 -19.49 26.52
CA GLY A 59 -37.32 -20.92 26.47
C GLY A 59 -38.68 -21.30 25.89
N ASP A 60 -38.70 -21.59 24.59
CA ASP A 60 -39.84 -22.20 23.91
C ASP A 60 -39.33 -23.29 22.95
N ASP A 61 -39.62 -24.55 23.28
CA ASP A 61 -38.92 -25.73 22.75
C ASP A 61 -39.25 -26.06 21.29
N ALA A 62 -40.34 -25.51 20.75
CA ALA A 62 -40.74 -25.72 19.35
C ALA A 62 -39.88 -24.94 18.33
N LYS A 63 -39.26 -23.81 18.74
CA LYS A 63 -38.37 -23.02 17.88
C LYS A 63 -36.92 -23.51 17.89
N GLN A 64 -36.56 -24.36 18.84
CA GLN A 64 -35.18 -24.84 19.02
C GLN A 64 -34.69 -25.72 17.87
N GLN A 65 -35.56 -26.50 17.23
CA GLN A 65 -35.15 -27.44 16.17
C GLN A 65 -34.87 -26.72 14.85
N GLU A 66 -35.76 -25.83 14.42
CA GLU A 66 -35.56 -24.99 13.22
C GLU A 66 -34.35 -24.05 13.40
N THR A 67 -34.14 -23.54 14.61
CA THR A 67 -32.96 -22.74 14.96
C THR A 67 -31.68 -23.59 14.94
N LYS A 68 -31.71 -24.84 15.40
CA LYS A 68 -30.55 -25.76 15.31
C LYS A 68 -30.21 -26.12 13.87
N ASP A 69 -31.21 -26.38 13.03
CA ASP A 69 -30.98 -26.72 11.62
C ASP A 69 -30.46 -25.49 10.84
N ALA A 70 -30.95 -24.28 11.15
CA ALA A 70 -30.42 -23.03 10.61
C ALA A 70 -28.98 -22.74 11.07
N ILE A 71 -28.67 -22.95 12.35
CA ILE A 71 -27.30 -22.79 12.90
C ILE A 71 -26.35 -23.81 12.27
N THR A 72 -26.79 -25.06 12.08
CA THR A 72 -25.94 -26.13 11.53
C THR A 72 -25.68 -25.92 10.04
N THR A 73 -26.69 -25.50 9.28
CA THR A 73 -26.53 -25.13 7.86
C THR A 73 -25.58 -23.95 7.72
N LEU A 74 -25.72 -22.94 8.58
CA LEU A 74 -24.89 -21.74 8.57
C LEU A 74 -23.43 -22.03 8.99
N ALA A 75 -23.21 -22.90 9.97
CA ALA A 75 -21.88 -23.34 10.36
C ALA A 75 -21.16 -24.07 9.21
N ASN A 76 -21.90 -24.90 8.46
CA ASN A 76 -21.36 -25.57 7.28
C ASN A 76 -21.08 -24.60 6.12
N ASP A 77 -21.93 -23.58 5.93
CA ASP A 77 -21.69 -22.53 4.93
C ASP A 77 -20.45 -21.69 5.27
N VAL A 78 -20.28 -21.29 6.53
CA VAL A 78 -19.07 -20.57 6.99
C VAL A 78 -17.84 -21.46 6.83
N LEU A 79 -17.92 -22.74 7.18
CA LEU A 79 -16.80 -23.67 7.03
C LEU A 79 -16.39 -23.84 5.56
N LYS A 80 -17.36 -23.99 4.65
CA LYS A 80 -17.12 -24.08 3.21
C LYS A 80 -16.52 -22.80 2.66
N MET A 81 -16.97 -21.64 3.13
CA MET A 81 -16.45 -20.33 2.69
C MET A 81 -15.02 -20.08 3.17
N VAL A 82 -14.69 -20.52 4.39
CA VAL A 82 -13.31 -20.48 4.91
C VAL A 82 -12.41 -21.38 4.08
N GLN A 83 -12.87 -22.58 3.70
CA GLN A 83 -12.12 -23.49 2.84
C GLN A 83 -11.91 -22.93 1.42
N GLU A 84 -12.93 -22.29 0.84
CA GLU A 84 -12.80 -21.62 -0.47
C GLU A 84 -11.86 -20.41 -0.40
N THR A 85 -11.85 -19.68 0.73
CA THR A 85 -10.92 -18.56 0.95
C THR A 85 -9.47 -19.02 1.12
N ASP A 86 -9.25 -20.15 1.79
CA ASP A 86 -7.91 -20.74 1.97
C ASP A 86 -7.32 -21.20 0.63
N ALA A 87 -8.14 -21.83 -0.23
CA ALA A 87 -7.74 -22.19 -1.59
C ALA A 87 -7.43 -20.97 -2.46
N LEU A 88 -8.17 -19.86 -2.30
CA LEU A 88 -7.89 -18.60 -2.99
C LEU A 88 -6.62 -17.91 -2.48
N ILE A 89 -6.27 -18.08 -1.21
CA ILE A 89 -5.03 -17.56 -0.62
C ILE A 89 -3.83 -18.31 -1.19
N ASP A 90 -3.89 -19.64 -1.28
CA ASP A 90 -2.80 -20.46 -1.86
C ASP A 90 -2.62 -20.18 -3.37
N ASP A 91 -3.68 -19.82 -4.08
CA ASP A 91 -3.65 -19.47 -5.52
C ASP A 91 -3.34 -17.99 -5.80
N LEU A 92 -2.91 -17.21 -4.79
CA LEU A 92 -2.49 -15.83 -4.97
C LEU A 92 -1.12 -15.76 -5.67
N PRO A 93 -1.02 -15.11 -6.84
CA PRO A 93 0.24 -15.02 -7.54
C PRO A 93 1.24 -14.15 -6.76
N GLY A 94 2.44 -14.69 -6.56
CA GLY A 94 3.53 -14.02 -5.87
C GLY A 94 3.48 -14.10 -4.35
N LEU A 95 2.67 -15.01 -3.77
CA LEU A 95 2.66 -15.26 -2.33
C LEU A 95 4.00 -15.81 -1.80
N ASP A 96 4.73 -16.52 -2.65
CA ASP A 96 6.05 -17.12 -2.40
C ASP A 96 7.23 -16.21 -2.76
N LYS A 97 6.98 -15.15 -3.54
CA LYS A 97 8.01 -14.24 -4.03
C LYS A 97 8.29 -13.13 -3.02
N THR A 98 9.56 -12.90 -2.71
CA THR A 98 9.96 -11.77 -1.87
C THR A 98 9.88 -10.45 -2.66
N GLU A 99 9.67 -9.33 -1.97
CA GLU A 99 9.60 -7.99 -2.59
C GLU A 99 10.85 -7.68 -3.44
N ALA A 100 12.01 -8.21 -3.05
CA ALA A 100 13.26 -8.06 -3.79
C ALA A 100 13.25 -8.82 -5.13
N GLU A 101 12.63 -10.00 -5.18
CA GLU A 101 12.51 -10.79 -6.41
C GLU A 101 11.46 -10.18 -7.34
N GLN A 102 10.34 -9.68 -6.80
CA GLN A 102 9.34 -8.95 -7.58
C GLN A 102 9.91 -7.66 -8.18
N MET A 103 10.76 -6.95 -7.45
CA MET A 103 11.40 -5.72 -7.93
C MET A 103 12.45 -5.99 -9.01
N GLU A 104 13.20 -7.09 -8.93
CA GLU A 104 14.14 -7.49 -9.98
C GLU A 104 13.41 -8.01 -11.24
N GLU A 105 12.29 -8.72 -11.09
CA GLU A 105 11.44 -9.13 -12.20
C GLU A 105 10.85 -7.90 -12.93
N LEU A 106 10.37 -6.91 -12.17
CA LEU A 106 9.92 -5.63 -12.73
C LEU A 106 11.05 -4.90 -13.48
N ARG A 107 12.27 -4.88 -12.90
CA ARG A 107 13.44 -4.25 -13.54
C ARG A 107 13.81 -4.93 -14.84
N ARG A 108 13.75 -6.26 -14.89
CA ARG A 108 14.04 -7.04 -16.12
C ARG A 108 13.01 -6.78 -17.21
N LEU A 109 11.73 -6.76 -16.86
CA LEU A 109 10.65 -6.49 -17.82
C LEU A 109 10.73 -5.06 -18.38
N GLN A 110 11.12 -4.07 -17.58
CA GLN A 110 11.34 -2.71 -18.08
C GLN A 110 12.48 -2.65 -19.10
N ILE A 111 13.58 -3.34 -18.83
CA ILE A 111 14.72 -3.40 -19.77
C ILE A 111 14.31 -4.08 -21.07
N GLN A 112 13.62 -5.23 -20.98
CA GLN A 112 13.17 -5.95 -22.17
C GLN A 112 12.17 -5.11 -22.99
N SER A 113 11.23 -4.41 -22.35
CA SER A 113 10.30 -3.51 -23.03
C SER A 113 11.01 -2.35 -23.73
N GLU A 114 12.06 -1.78 -23.12
CA GLU A 114 12.86 -0.73 -23.75
C GLU A 114 13.66 -1.24 -24.94
N GLU A 115 14.23 -2.45 -24.85
CA GLU A 115 14.97 -3.10 -25.95
C GLU A 115 14.05 -3.45 -27.12
N GLU A 116 12.86 -4.00 -26.85
CA GLU A 116 11.84 -4.28 -27.87
C GLU A 116 11.34 -2.98 -28.51
N ALA A 117 11.12 -1.92 -27.73
CA ALA A 117 10.70 -0.61 -28.25
C ALA A 117 11.79 0.04 -29.13
N GLN A 118 13.07 -0.12 -28.79
CA GLN A 118 14.18 0.35 -29.63
C GLN A 118 14.29 -0.44 -30.92
N THR A 119 14.10 -1.76 -30.86
CA THR A 119 14.12 -2.64 -32.02
C THR A 119 12.97 -2.29 -32.98
N LEU A 120 11.76 -2.08 -32.46
CA LEU A 120 10.61 -1.64 -33.25
C LEU A 120 10.85 -0.27 -33.91
N ARG A 121 11.57 0.65 -33.25
CA ARG A 121 11.95 1.94 -33.83
C ARG A 121 12.95 1.80 -34.96
N GLN A 122 13.95 0.93 -34.83
CA GLN A 122 14.92 0.67 -35.90
C GLN A 122 14.24 0.03 -37.12
N VAL A 123 13.34 -0.93 -36.90
CA VAL A 123 12.55 -1.54 -37.99
C VAL A 123 11.64 -0.49 -38.65
N ALA A 124 11.06 0.43 -37.88
CA ALA A 124 10.26 1.53 -38.43
C ALA A 124 11.11 2.54 -39.22
N GLU A 125 12.31 2.87 -38.74
CA GLU A 125 13.26 3.76 -39.42
C GLU A 125 13.80 3.13 -40.71
N GLU A 126 14.09 1.83 -40.71
CA GLU A 126 14.51 1.09 -41.90
C GLU A 126 13.38 0.91 -42.93
N ALA A 127 12.13 0.91 -42.47
CA ALA A 127 10.95 0.88 -43.33
C ALA A 127 10.59 2.26 -43.95
N GLU A 128 11.18 3.37 -43.48
CA GLU A 128 10.99 4.69 -44.09
C GLU A 128 12.00 4.90 -45.25
N PRO A 129 11.55 5.10 -46.51
CA PRO A 129 12.46 5.39 -47.60
C PRO A 129 13.11 6.79 -47.41
N PRO A 130 14.39 6.96 -47.76
CA PRO A 130 15.10 8.22 -47.51
C PRO A 130 14.47 9.36 -48.32
N THR A 131 13.71 10.23 -47.66
CA THR A 131 13.31 11.51 -48.26
C THR A 131 14.52 12.44 -48.28
N THR A 132 15.34 12.32 -49.33
CA THR A 132 16.32 13.35 -49.70
C THR A 132 15.56 14.62 -50.07
N ALA A 133 15.48 15.57 -49.14
CA ALA A 133 15.02 16.93 -49.41
C ALA A 133 16.07 17.66 -50.26
N SER A 134 16.03 17.43 -51.59
CA SER A 134 16.79 18.22 -52.56
C SER A 134 16.07 19.54 -52.81
N LEU A 135 16.42 20.58 -52.06
CA LEU A 135 15.97 21.95 -52.36
C LEU A 135 16.77 22.49 -53.55
N HIS A 136 16.19 22.36 -54.74
CA HIS A 136 16.65 23.04 -55.95
C HIS A 136 16.20 24.50 -55.91
N PHE A 137 17.15 25.43 -55.73
CA PHE A 137 16.90 26.86 -55.94
C PHE A 137 17.81 27.36 -57.06
N THR A 138 17.21 27.65 -58.22
CA THR A 138 17.88 28.33 -59.33
C THR A 138 17.58 29.81 -59.26
N TRP A 139 18.61 30.66 -59.16
CA TRP A 139 18.58 32.01 -59.72
C TRP A 139 19.98 32.40 -60.24
N LEU A 140 19.93 33.18 -61.33
CA LEU A 140 20.99 33.54 -62.27
C LEU A 140 21.97 34.61 -61.75
N GLU A 141 23.16 34.52 -62.34
CA GLU A 141 24.17 35.56 -62.60
C GLU A 141 25.18 35.97 -61.51
N ASN A 142 26.45 35.78 -61.91
CA ASN A 142 27.72 36.28 -61.37
C ASN A 142 28.41 35.41 -60.33
N GLY A 143 29.36 34.63 -60.85
CA GLY A 143 30.13 33.64 -60.13
C GLY A 143 31.09 34.21 -59.11
N VAL A 144 31.02 33.64 -57.91
CA VAL A 144 32.14 33.41 -57.00
C VAL A 144 31.85 32.07 -56.32
N THR A 145 32.61 31.03 -56.65
CA THR A 145 32.59 29.78 -55.87
C THR A 145 33.43 30.00 -54.61
N PHE A 146 32.78 30.21 -53.47
CA PHE A 146 33.43 30.09 -52.17
C PHE A 146 33.04 28.73 -51.58
N GLU A 147 33.93 27.75 -51.72
CA GLU A 147 33.82 26.46 -51.05
C GLU A 147 34.17 26.67 -49.57
N PHE A 148 33.16 26.94 -48.75
CA PHE A 148 33.36 27.09 -47.31
C PHE A 148 33.22 25.71 -46.65
N ALA A 149 34.35 25.00 -46.54
CA ALA A 149 34.47 23.84 -45.67
C ALA A 149 34.36 24.29 -44.20
N LEU A 150 33.12 24.36 -43.68
CA LEU A 150 32.86 24.51 -42.25
C LEU A 150 33.28 23.23 -41.54
N ARG A 151 34.54 23.23 -41.07
CA ARG A 151 35.23 22.16 -40.34
C ARG A 151 34.34 21.43 -39.34
N ASP A 152 34.40 20.09 -39.41
CA ASP A 152 33.89 19.12 -38.43
C ASP A 152 34.29 19.40 -36.96
N ASN A 153 35.31 20.23 -36.73
CA ASN A 153 35.79 20.62 -35.40
C ASN A 153 34.78 21.42 -34.55
N ILE A 154 33.84 22.15 -35.16
CA ILE A 154 32.86 22.97 -34.39
C ILE A 154 31.74 22.08 -33.82
N LEU A 155 31.28 21.09 -34.60
CA LEU A 155 30.27 20.12 -34.17
C LEU A 155 30.80 19.17 -33.08
N LEU A 156 32.06 18.73 -33.19
CA LEU A 156 32.72 17.91 -32.17
C LEU A 156 32.90 18.65 -30.83
N THR A 157 33.25 19.94 -30.87
CA THR A 157 33.44 20.74 -29.65
C THR A 157 32.10 21.11 -28.98
N LEU A 158 31.05 21.40 -29.76
CA LEU A 158 29.70 21.61 -29.24
C LEU A 158 29.10 20.33 -28.62
N ASN A 159 29.30 19.16 -29.24
CA ASN A 159 28.86 17.89 -28.68
C ASN A 159 29.57 17.56 -27.36
N HIS A 160 30.87 17.84 -27.25
CA HIS A 160 31.60 17.62 -26.01
C HIS A 160 31.13 18.56 -24.89
N LEU A 161 30.85 19.83 -25.20
CA LEU A 161 30.29 20.81 -24.25
C LEU A 161 28.88 20.41 -23.80
N MET A 162 27.99 20.03 -24.72
CA MET A 162 26.64 19.55 -24.38
C MET A 162 26.67 18.27 -23.53
N ARG A 163 27.63 17.37 -23.79
CA ARG A 163 27.81 16.13 -23.01
C ARG A 163 28.33 16.39 -21.59
N GLN A 164 29.17 17.42 -21.39
CA GLN A 164 29.62 17.82 -20.05
C GLN A 164 28.51 18.53 -19.25
N PHE A 165 27.70 19.36 -19.91
CA PHE A 165 26.55 20.01 -19.28
C PHE A 165 25.48 18.99 -18.86
N THR A 166 25.13 18.05 -19.74
CA THR A 166 24.14 16.99 -19.44
C THR A 166 24.61 16.07 -18.32
N ALA A 167 25.87 15.62 -18.33
CA ALA A 167 26.42 14.79 -17.25
C ALA A 167 26.42 15.51 -15.88
N SER A 168 26.71 16.82 -15.86
CA SER A 168 26.71 17.61 -14.61
C SER A 168 25.28 17.82 -14.07
N VAL A 169 24.31 18.02 -14.96
CA VAL A 169 22.89 18.15 -14.57
C VAL A 169 22.35 16.82 -14.04
N ILE A 170 22.66 15.69 -14.68
CA ILE A 170 22.26 14.35 -14.22
C ILE A 170 22.89 14.00 -12.87
N LEU A 171 24.16 14.36 -12.66
CA LEU A 171 24.84 14.15 -11.38
C LEU A 171 24.21 15.00 -10.27
N LEU A 172 23.87 16.27 -10.55
CA LEU A 172 23.19 17.15 -9.60
C LEU A 172 21.77 16.68 -9.25
N THR A 173 21.00 16.16 -10.20
CA THR A 173 19.65 15.62 -9.95
C THR A 173 19.68 14.30 -9.19
N ALA A 174 20.65 13.42 -9.48
CA ALA A 174 20.84 12.17 -8.74
C ALA A 174 21.27 12.42 -7.27
N ILE A 175 22.12 13.41 -7.04
CA ILE A 175 22.51 13.84 -5.68
C ILE A 175 21.29 14.38 -4.93
N PHE A 176 20.45 15.21 -5.57
CA PHE A 176 19.23 15.74 -4.94
C PHE A 176 18.20 14.63 -4.63
N ALA A 177 18.06 13.63 -5.50
CA ALA A 177 17.21 12.46 -5.26
C ALA A 177 17.70 11.61 -4.06
N CYS A 178 19.02 11.45 -3.89
CA CYS A 178 19.61 10.68 -2.78
C CYS A 178 19.44 11.33 -1.39
N PHE A 179 19.17 12.64 -1.31
CA PHE A 179 18.96 13.33 -0.02
C PHE A 179 17.50 13.35 0.45
N SER A 180 16.58 12.69 -0.26
CA SER A 180 15.13 12.78 -0.02
C SER A 180 14.60 11.79 1.03
N SER A 181 15.39 11.36 2.01
CA SER A 181 14.84 10.73 3.22
C SER A 181 14.49 11.82 4.22
N PHE A 182 13.38 12.53 4.00
CA PHE A 182 12.83 13.41 5.01
C PHE A 182 12.31 12.55 6.17
N ALA A 183 13.16 12.31 7.17
CA ALA A 183 12.67 11.98 8.49
C ALA A 183 11.95 13.24 9.01
N THR A 184 10.66 13.33 8.76
CA THR A 184 9.84 14.43 9.28
C THR A 184 9.82 14.29 10.80
N ALA A 185 10.67 15.05 11.47
CA ALA A 185 10.63 15.18 12.92
C ALA A 185 9.27 15.78 13.29
N TRP A 186 8.42 14.99 13.91
CA TRP A 186 7.11 15.40 14.40
C TRP A 186 7.14 15.51 15.92
N TYR A 187 6.26 16.34 16.45
CA TYR A 187 6.03 16.45 17.89
C TYR A 187 4.53 16.49 18.10
N GLY A 188 4.06 15.62 18.98
CA GLY A 188 2.66 15.57 19.36
C GLY A 188 2.49 15.47 20.85
N THR A 189 1.27 15.74 21.30
CA THR A 189 0.91 15.75 22.70
C THR A 189 -0.23 14.77 22.92
N VAL A 190 -0.07 13.85 23.86
CA VAL A 190 -1.15 12.99 24.37
C VAL A 190 -1.56 13.54 25.73
N LYS A 191 -2.80 13.99 25.87
CA LYS A 191 -3.33 14.59 27.08
C LYS A 191 -4.30 13.64 27.75
N PHE A 192 -3.92 13.15 28.93
CA PHE A 192 -4.75 12.32 29.78
C PHE A 192 -5.58 13.18 30.74
N TYR A 193 -6.76 12.69 31.07
CA TYR A 193 -7.73 13.32 31.96
C TYR A 193 -8.12 12.33 33.05
N ALA A 194 -8.18 12.81 34.29
CA ALA A 194 -8.50 11.99 35.44
C ALA A 194 -9.95 11.50 35.43
N ASP A 195 -10.85 12.31 34.88
CA ASP A 195 -12.28 12.01 34.81
C ASP A 195 -12.72 11.74 33.36
N VAL A 196 -13.94 11.22 33.22
CA VAL A 196 -14.60 11.05 31.91
C VAL A 196 -14.92 12.41 31.28
N GLU A 197 -15.32 12.40 30.01
CA GLU A 197 -15.73 13.57 29.23
C GLU A 197 -14.67 14.69 29.16
N PHE A 198 -13.40 14.34 29.33
CA PHE A 198 -12.24 15.24 29.31
C PHE A 198 -12.24 16.27 30.45
N GLU A 199 -12.71 15.86 31.62
CA GLU A 199 -12.73 16.66 32.84
C GLU A 199 -11.59 16.29 33.82
N GLY A 200 -11.54 17.00 34.96
CA GLY A 200 -10.63 16.69 36.05
C GLY A 200 -9.19 17.18 35.87
N ALA A 201 -8.31 16.60 36.69
CA ALA A 201 -6.88 16.85 36.59
C ALA A 201 -6.32 16.30 35.27
N THR A 202 -5.35 16.99 34.67
CA THR A 202 -4.85 16.62 33.34
C THR A 202 -3.36 16.40 33.34
N TYR A 203 -2.90 15.49 32.48
CA TYR A 203 -1.48 15.19 32.32
C TYR A 203 -1.11 15.16 30.84
N PRO A 204 -0.55 16.26 30.31
CA PRO A 204 -0.07 16.31 28.94
C PRO A 204 1.29 15.62 28.83
N TRP A 205 1.46 14.82 27.79
CA TRP A 205 2.68 14.08 27.50
C TRP A 205 3.16 14.37 26.08
N GLY A 206 4.33 14.99 25.97
CA GLY A 206 4.98 15.25 24.69
C GLY A 206 5.69 14.02 24.14
N ILE A 207 5.45 13.68 22.87
CA ILE A 207 6.14 12.59 22.17
C ILE A 207 6.63 13.04 20.80
N SER A 208 7.74 12.46 20.36
CA SER A 208 8.35 12.71 19.05
C SER A 208 8.89 11.45 18.39
N LYS A 209 8.57 10.27 18.95
CA LYS A 209 9.02 8.97 18.43
C LYS A 209 7.88 7.97 18.42
N THR A 210 7.67 7.33 17.27
CA THR A 210 6.79 6.18 17.12
C THR A 210 7.50 4.89 17.55
N GLN A 211 6.74 3.80 17.70
CA GLN A 211 7.22 2.49 18.11
C GLN A 211 7.95 2.47 19.48
N ARG A 212 7.78 3.51 20.30
CA ARG A 212 8.32 3.63 21.65
C ARG A 212 7.20 3.43 22.65
N CYS A 213 7.42 2.57 23.62
CA CYS A 213 6.48 2.40 24.72
C CYS A 213 6.74 3.43 25.81
N TYR A 214 5.71 4.15 26.24
CA TYR A 214 5.78 5.19 27.26
C TYR A 214 5.01 4.74 28.50
N ASN A 215 5.70 4.57 29.62
CA ASN A 215 5.12 4.24 30.91
C ASN A 215 4.67 5.52 31.64
N LEU A 216 3.41 5.58 32.05
CA LEU A 216 2.78 6.78 32.61
C LEU A 216 3.31 7.19 33.99
N SER A 217 4.01 6.30 34.70
CA SER A 217 4.76 6.58 35.93
C SER A 217 3.99 7.40 36.98
N CYS A 218 4.11 8.73 37.00
CA CYS A 218 3.38 9.61 37.93
C CYS A 218 1.87 9.70 37.66
N TRP A 219 1.41 9.24 36.49
CA TRP A 219 0.01 9.20 36.08
C TRP A 219 -0.51 7.77 35.88
N ASP A 220 0.19 6.80 36.46
CA ASP A 220 -0.18 5.38 36.43
C ASP A 220 -1.57 5.18 37.02
N ASN A 221 -2.45 4.46 36.31
CA ASN A 221 -3.78 4.05 36.79
C ASN A 221 -4.71 5.20 37.21
N ARG A 222 -4.73 6.27 36.42
CA ARG A 222 -5.54 7.48 36.71
C ARG A 222 -6.33 8.03 35.54
N ALA A 223 -6.10 7.53 34.33
CA ALA A 223 -6.74 8.09 33.15
C ALA A 223 -8.14 7.48 32.96
N SER A 224 -9.14 8.35 32.82
CA SER A 224 -10.52 7.99 32.49
C SER A 224 -10.94 8.49 31.10
N SER A 225 -10.21 9.46 30.53
CA SER A 225 -10.34 9.89 29.13
C SER A 225 -9.05 10.45 28.56
N VAL A 226 -8.96 10.57 27.22
CA VAL A 226 -7.72 11.01 26.54
C VAL A 226 -7.99 11.79 25.26
N LYS A 227 -7.11 12.74 24.95
CA LYS A 227 -7.02 13.42 23.64
C LYS A 227 -5.59 13.43 23.16
N TRP A 228 -5.41 13.56 21.85
CA TRP A 228 -4.07 13.76 21.29
C TRP A 228 -4.10 14.70 20.10
N GLU A 229 -2.94 15.27 19.80
CA GLU A 229 -2.70 16.16 18.67
C GLU A 229 -1.25 16.05 18.18
N GLY A 230 -1.00 16.41 16.93
CA GLY A 230 0.36 16.43 16.36
C GLY A 230 0.99 15.05 16.18
N LEU A 231 0.22 13.97 16.35
CA LEU A 231 0.68 12.61 16.08
C LEU A 231 0.78 12.36 14.55
N PRO A 232 1.62 11.42 14.09
CA PRO A 232 1.58 10.94 12.72
C PRO A 232 0.15 10.50 12.40
N THR A 233 -0.30 10.69 11.17
CA THR A 233 -1.65 10.29 10.75
C THR A 233 -1.62 9.13 9.76
N SER A 234 -0.44 8.85 9.19
CA SER A 234 -0.21 7.82 8.18
C SER A 234 0.64 6.69 8.75
N GLY A 235 0.40 5.46 8.31
CA GLY A 235 1.13 4.28 8.76
C GLY A 235 0.68 2.99 8.07
N SER A 236 1.20 1.86 8.51
CA SER A 236 0.96 0.52 7.94
C SER A 236 -0.39 -0.09 8.32
N PHE A 237 -1.20 0.56 9.17
CA PHE A 237 -2.51 0.05 9.57
C PHE A 237 -3.60 0.65 8.68
N SER A 238 -3.80 0.04 7.51
CA SER A 238 -4.74 0.53 6.48
C SER A 238 -4.43 1.98 6.06
N GLY A 239 -3.15 2.29 5.88
CA GLY A 239 -2.67 3.63 5.54
C GLY A 239 -2.61 4.60 6.72
N LYS A 240 -2.98 4.17 7.93
CA LYS A 240 -3.03 5.00 9.14
C LYS A 240 -2.04 4.52 10.20
N SER A 241 -1.67 5.44 11.08
CA SER A 241 -1.03 5.13 12.37
C SER A 241 -2.08 5.05 13.48
N ARG A 242 -1.73 4.36 14.57
CA ARG A 242 -2.64 4.05 15.68
C ARG A 242 -1.97 4.33 17.01
N ILE A 243 -2.71 4.80 17.99
CA ILE A 243 -2.25 4.95 19.37
C ILE A 243 -2.93 3.87 20.20
N ALA A 244 -2.14 3.14 20.97
CA ALA A 244 -2.59 2.03 21.80
C ALA A 244 -2.27 2.31 23.26
N PHE A 245 -3.22 2.01 24.13
CA PHE A 245 -3.15 2.19 25.58
C PHE A 245 -3.25 0.83 26.24
N PHE A 246 -2.43 0.61 27.25
CA PHE A 246 -2.20 -0.69 27.89
C PHE A 246 -2.44 -0.60 29.38
N THR A 247 -3.08 -1.62 29.93
CA THR A 247 -3.31 -1.72 31.37
C THR A 247 -2.07 -2.17 32.15
N GLY A 248 -1.13 -2.83 31.48
CA GLY A 248 0.17 -3.17 32.02
C GLY A 248 1.22 -2.12 31.70
N LYS A 249 2.30 -2.13 32.50
CA LYS A 249 3.55 -1.42 32.17
C LYS A 249 4.20 -2.07 30.96
N ASP A 250 5.12 -1.33 30.33
CA ASP A 250 5.92 -1.81 29.21
C ASP A 250 5.10 -2.26 28.00
N CYS A 251 3.89 -1.71 27.85
CA CYS A 251 2.94 -2.03 26.78
C CYS A 251 2.56 -3.51 26.79
N THR A 252 2.15 -3.99 27.97
CA THR A 252 1.68 -5.35 28.23
C THR A 252 0.26 -5.34 28.81
N GLY A 253 -0.36 -6.52 28.96
CA GLY A 253 -1.72 -6.63 29.49
C GLY A 253 -2.80 -6.33 28.45
N ASP A 254 -3.99 -5.96 28.93
CA ASP A 254 -5.11 -5.61 28.08
C ASP A 254 -4.83 -4.28 27.36
N SER A 255 -5.27 -4.18 26.11
CA SER A 255 -4.97 -3.01 25.29
C SER A 255 -6.16 -2.59 24.44
N ARG A 256 -6.28 -1.28 24.23
CA ARG A 256 -7.22 -0.68 23.29
C ARG A 256 -6.49 0.35 22.44
N ASP A 257 -6.88 0.44 21.17
CA ASP A 257 -6.18 1.27 20.22
C ASP A 257 -7.10 1.99 19.25
N TRP A 258 -6.69 3.20 18.87
CA TRP A 258 -7.47 4.13 18.06
C TRP A 258 -6.61 4.75 16.96
N PRO A 259 -7.20 5.16 15.81
CA PRO A 259 -6.51 5.94 14.79
C PRO A 259 -5.96 7.26 15.34
N THR A 260 -4.72 7.61 15.01
CA THR A 260 -4.11 8.86 15.49
C THR A 260 -4.58 10.11 14.76
N ASP A 261 -5.22 9.96 13.60
CA ASP A 261 -5.79 11.06 12.81
C ASP A 261 -6.96 11.78 13.49
N GLY A 262 -7.45 11.25 14.62
CA GLY A 262 -8.56 11.81 15.38
C GLY A 262 -9.92 11.58 14.74
N TYR A 263 -10.01 10.73 13.71
CA TYR A 263 -11.27 10.28 13.12
C TYR A 263 -11.62 8.89 13.67
N ILE A 264 -12.60 8.85 14.56
CA ILE A 264 -13.08 7.60 15.20
C ILE A 264 -14.56 7.46 14.88
N ASN A 265 -14.95 6.31 14.30
CA ASN A 265 -16.30 6.07 13.77
C ASN A 265 -16.75 7.17 12.80
N ASP A 266 -15.86 7.53 11.86
CA ASP A 266 -16.05 8.57 10.83
C ASP A 266 -16.32 9.99 11.36
N LYS A 267 -16.14 10.21 12.66
CA LYS A 267 -16.33 11.50 13.31
C LYS A 267 -15.00 12.08 13.77
N LYS A 268 -14.68 13.29 13.27
CA LYS A 268 -13.50 14.04 13.68
C LYS A 268 -13.60 14.49 15.14
N GLY A 269 -12.52 14.32 15.89
CA GLY A 269 -12.42 14.71 17.29
C GLY A 269 -13.19 13.81 18.25
N ASN A 270 -13.63 12.63 17.80
CA ASN A 270 -14.39 11.66 18.59
C ASN A 270 -13.47 10.79 19.46
N TYR A 271 -12.58 11.43 20.21
CA TYR A 271 -11.60 10.76 21.07
C TYR A 271 -12.28 9.95 22.18
N PRO A 272 -11.58 8.95 22.78
CA PRO A 272 -12.11 8.18 23.89
C PRO A 272 -12.41 9.09 25.08
N MET A 273 -13.69 9.41 25.25
CA MET A 273 -14.19 10.29 26.31
C MET A 273 -14.54 9.54 27.57
N ASP A 274 -14.65 8.21 27.53
CA ASP A 274 -15.01 7.39 28.68
C ASP A 274 -14.40 5.99 28.54
N PHE A 275 -13.31 5.73 29.27
CA PHE A 275 -12.64 4.44 29.27
C PHE A 275 -13.39 3.33 30.05
N THR A 276 -14.47 3.65 30.76
CA THR A 276 -15.31 2.63 31.42
C THR A 276 -15.98 1.74 30.38
N LEU A 277 -16.33 2.30 29.22
CA LEU A 277 -16.93 1.59 28.09
C LEU A 277 -15.96 0.60 27.44
N ASP A 278 -14.66 0.86 27.56
CA ASP A 278 -13.59 0.07 26.95
C ASP A 278 -12.98 -0.98 27.90
N GLY A 279 -13.32 -0.90 29.19
CA GLY A 279 -12.81 -1.78 30.25
C GLY A 279 -11.38 -1.46 30.71
N ILE A 280 -10.89 -0.24 30.46
CA ILE A 280 -9.52 0.19 30.83
C ILE A 280 -9.49 1.42 31.73
N ASN A 281 -10.64 1.84 32.28
CA ASN A 281 -10.76 3.00 33.16
C ASN A 281 -9.87 2.90 34.39
N ASP A 282 -9.14 3.97 34.71
CA ASP A 282 -8.17 4.01 35.81
C ASP A 282 -7.16 2.85 35.79
N GLY A 283 -7.03 2.16 34.66
CA GLY A 283 -6.20 0.97 34.53
C GLY A 283 -5.01 1.19 33.61
N ILE A 284 -4.94 2.32 32.90
CA ILE A 284 -3.88 2.56 31.91
C ILE A 284 -2.56 2.85 32.62
N SER A 285 -1.55 2.05 32.30
CA SER A 285 -0.18 2.15 32.81
C SER A 285 0.83 2.57 31.75
N SER A 286 0.57 2.29 30.47
CA SER A 286 1.48 2.65 29.39
C SER A 286 0.75 2.87 28.06
N PHE A 287 1.43 3.52 27.11
CA PHE A 287 0.90 3.74 25.77
C PHE A 287 2.01 3.74 24.71
N ILE A 288 1.63 3.56 23.46
CA ILE A 288 2.54 3.54 22.30
C ILE A 288 1.81 4.07 21.07
N VAL A 289 2.55 4.78 20.22
CA VAL A 289 2.08 5.12 18.87
C VAL A 289 2.70 4.14 17.87
N TRP A 290 1.83 3.37 17.22
CA TRP A 290 2.17 2.45 16.16
C TRP A 290 2.08 3.10 14.79
N GLU A 291 3.16 3.05 14.05
CA GLU A 291 3.24 3.54 12.67
C GLU A 291 3.43 2.39 11.70
N THR A 292 4.39 1.50 11.96
CA THR A 292 4.76 0.44 11.03
C THR A 292 4.34 -0.96 11.49
N SER A 293 4.30 -1.22 12.79
CA SER A 293 3.92 -2.53 13.34
C SER A 293 3.47 -2.40 14.80
N LYS A 294 2.84 -3.46 15.34
CA LYS A 294 2.46 -3.49 16.78
C LYS A 294 3.65 -3.80 17.71
N ARG A 295 4.89 -3.79 17.19
CA ARG A 295 6.10 -4.14 17.93
C ARG A 295 6.80 -2.91 18.49
N ILE A 296 7.40 -3.06 19.67
CA ILE A 296 8.27 -2.02 20.26
C ILE A 296 9.64 -2.12 19.58
N THR A 297 10.01 -1.10 18.80
CA THR A 297 11.33 -1.02 18.13
C THR A 297 12.16 0.17 18.60
N SER A 298 11.52 1.22 19.13
CA SER A 298 12.19 2.43 19.62
C SER A 298 12.45 2.42 21.13
N GLY A 299 12.41 1.24 21.74
CA GLY A 299 12.63 1.01 23.17
C GLY A 299 11.46 1.42 24.05
N LYS A 300 11.74 1.52 25.35
CA LYS A 300 10.79 1.89 26.40
C LYS A 300 11.26 3.17 27.07
N ASP A 301 10.32 3.99 27.51
CA ASP A 301 10.57 5.24 28.20
C ASP A 301 9.67 5.31 29.43
N THR A 302 10.26 5.64 30.58
CA THR A 302 9.53 5.75 31.86
C THR A 302 9.84 7.09 32.51
N PRO A 303 9.41 8.22 31.91
CA PRO A 303 9.47 9.50 32.60
C PRO A 303 8.53 9.47 33.81
N CYS A 304 9.08 9.38 35.01
CA CYS A 304 9.02 10.49 35.98
C CYS A 304 9.77 10.14 37.28
N PRO A 305 10.86 10.87 37.60
CA PRO A 305 11.54 10.78 38.90
C PRO A 305 11.58 12.16 39.62
N TRP A 306 10.42 12.65 40.10
CA TRP A 306 10.17 13.91 40.86
C TRP A 306 9.81 15.19 40.05
N GLY A 307 8.53 15.61 40.20
CA GLY A 307 8.13 17.00 40.47
C GLY A 307 7.77 17.94 39.30
N THR A 308 6.49 17.98 38.92
CA THR A 308 5.69 19.22 38.99
C THR A 308 4.21 18.88 39.15
N SER A 309 3.65 19.49 40.19
CA SER A 309 2.24 19.68 40.54
C SER A 309 1.38 20.23 39.41
#